data_AF-A0A671E765-F1
#
_entry.id   AF-A0A671E765-F1
#
_cell.length_a   1.000
_cell.length_b   1.000
_cell.length_c   1.000
_cell.angle_alpha   90.00
_cell.angle_beta   90.00
_cell.angle_gamma   90.00
#
_symmetry.space_group_name_H-M   'P 1'
#
loop_
_entity.id
_entity.type
_entity.pdbx_description
1 polymer ?
#
loop_
_entity_poly.entity_id
_entity_poly.type
_entity_poly.pdbx_seq_one_letter_code
_entity_poly.pdbx_strand_id
1 'polypeptide(L)'
;MDNTSQISQSRLPDSTALKQQQLPAYKLQLSATKVLTGFFITGAFCLGMGILLILSAKSTKEIEINYTNTCANCAKLRENAINFDKECTCSIPFYLPETMHGNIYMYYKLYGFYQNLNPYVVSRSNNQLMGRDVKVRLYLL
;
A
#
# COMPACT_ATOMS: atom_id res chain seq x y z
N MET A 1 72.78 -5.01 7.49
CA MET A 1 71.73 -4.73 8.48
C MET A 1 70.42 -4.48 7.72
N ASP A 2 69.57 -5.50 7.75
CA ASP A 2 68.09 -5.45 7.82
C ASP A 2 67.30 -4.52 6.87
N ASN A 3 67.33 -4.76 5.55
CA ASN A 3 66.36 -4.13 4.62
C ASN A 3 65.77 -5.09 3.56
N THR A 4 66.34 -6.27 3.37
CA THR A 4 65.84 -7.26 2.40
C THR A 4 64.59 -8.00 2.90
N SER A 5 64.41 -8.10 4.22
CA SER A 5 63.28 -8.74 4.92
C SER A 5 61.98 -7.92 4.82
N GLN A 6 62.06 -6.59 4.86
CA GLN A 6 60.92 -5.67 4.80
C GLN A 6 60.31 -5.55 3.40
N ILE A 7 61.13 -5.52 2.34
CA ILE A 7 60.67 -5.42 0.94
C ILE A 7 59.88 -6.66 0.50
N SER A 8 60.21 -7.85 1.04
CA SER A 8 59.49 -9.09 0.71
C SER A 8 58.11 -9.21 1.36
N GLN A 9 57.88 -8.56 2.51
CA GLN A 9 56.58 -8.60 3.20
C GLN A 9 55.56 -7.63 2.58
N SER A 10 55.99 -6.50 2.00
CA SER A 10 55.11 -5.50 1.37
C SER A 10 54.38 -5.99 0.11
N ARG A 11 54.90 -7.03 -0.57
CA ARG A 11 54.28 -7.62 -1.77
C ARG A 11 53.44 -8.86 -1.46
N LEU A 12 53.40 -9.29 -0.20
CA LEU A 12 52.64 -10.45 0.22
C LEU A 12 51.16 -10.05 0.35
N PRO A 13 50.23 -10.82 -0.22
CA PRO A 13 48.81 -10.57 0.01
C PRO A 13 48.49 -10.74 1.50
N ASP A 14 47.76 -9.75 2.04
CA ASP A 14 47.29 -9.75 3.43
C ASP A 14 46.53 -11.04 3.78
N SER A 15 46.94 -11.70 4.86
CA SER A 15 46.40 -12.99 5.30
C SER A 15 45.10 -12.88 6.09
N THR A 16 44.29 -11.85 5.83
CA THR A 16 43.00 -11.68 6.51
C THR A 16 41.96 -12.62 5.89
N ALA A 17 41.15 -13.30 6.71
CA ALA A 17 40.15 -14.28 6.27
C ALA A 17 39.18 -13.74 5.19
N LEU A 18 38.86 -12.44 5.22
CA LEU A 18 38.06 -11.76 4.20
C LEU A 18 38.77 -11.72 2.84
N LYS A 19 40.05 -11.33 2.82
CA LYS A 19 40.86 -11.24 1.59
C LYS A 19 41.19 -12.61 1.02
N GLN A 20 41.32 -13.61 1.88
CA GLN A 20 41.52 -15.01 1.50
C GLN A 20 40.22 -15.76 1.18
N GLN A 21 39.05 -15.11 1.34
CA GLN A 21 37.73 -15.72 1.15
C GLN A 21 37.52 -17.02 1.97
N GLN A 22 38.16 -17.10 3.14
CA GLN A 22 38.05 -18.24 4.08
C GLN A 22 37.05 -17.96 5.20
N LEU A 23 36.13 -17.02 4.99
CA LEU A 23 35.05 -16.78 5.94
C LEU A 23 34.15 -18.02 6.02
N PRO A 24 33.68 -18.40 7.21
CA PRO A 24 32.77 -19.52 7.37
C PRO A 24 31.49 -19.23 6.59
N ALA A 25 31.21 -20.05 5.57
CA ALA A 25 30.03 -19.95 4.74
C ALA A 25 29.15 -21.18 4.94
N TYR A 26 27.86 -20.95 5.17
CA TYR A 26 26.88 -22.04 5.15
C TYR A 26 26.51 -22.37 3.71
N LYS A 27 26.89 -23.55 3.23
CA LYS A 27 26.55 -24.02 1.89
C LYS A 27 25.21 -24.74 1.92
N LEU A 28 24.16 -24.08 1.45
CA LEU A 28 22.84 -24.70 1.36
C LEU A 28 22.84 -25.76 0.26
N GLN A 29 22.71 -27.02 0.65
CA GLN A 29 22.48 -28.13 -0.28
C GLN A 29 20.98 -28.38 -0.43
N LEU A 30 20.42 -27.86 -1.52
CA LEU A 30 19.02 -28.01 -1.90
C LEU A 30 18.80 -29.39 -2.53
N SER A 31 18.44 -30.37 -1.69
CA SER A 31 18.01 -31.70 -2.13
C SER A 31 16.48 -31.74 -2.30
N ALA A 32 15.99 -32.53 -3.25
CA ALA A 32 14.57 -32.65 -3.56
C ALA A 32 13.72 -32.98 -2.33
N THR A 33 14.18 -33.86 -1.45
CA THR A 33 13.47 -34.22 -0.21
C THR A 33 13.34 -33.03 0.74
N LYS A 34 14.41 -32.25 0.93
CA LYS A 34 14.40 -31.09 1.83
C LYS A 34 13.44 -30.01 1.33
N VAL A 35 13.46 -29.76 0.02
CA VAL A 35 12.59 -28.79 -0.63
C VAL A 35 11.13 -29.23 -0.54
N LEU A 36 10.84 -30.50 -0.81
CA LEU A 36 9.50 -31.05 -0.75
C LEU A 36 8.90 -30.94 0.67
N THR A 37 9.66 -31.28 1.71
CA THR A 37 9.21 -31.11 3.10
C THR A 37 8.94 -29.65 3.43
N GLY A 38 9.80 -28.72 2.99
CA GLY A 38 9.59 -27.28 3.17
C GLY A 38 8.30 -26.79 2.52
N PHE A 39 7.99 -27.26 1.31
CA PHE A 39 6.74 -26.93 0.63
C PHE A 39 5.52 -27.46 1.36
N PHE A 40 5.55 -28.68 1.89
CA PHE A 40 4.41 -29.21 2.65
C PHE A 40 4.16 -28.44 3.94
N ILE A 41 5.21 -28.08 4.69
CA ILE A 41 5.08 -27.27 5.92
C ILE A 41 4.50 -25.90 5.59
N THR A 42 5.07 -25.22 4.59
CA THR A 42 4.63 -23.89 4.17
C THR A 42 3.20 -23.95 3.64
N GLY A 43 2.85 -24.99 2.87
CA GLY A 43 1.50 -25.20 2.36
C GLY A 43 0.48 -25.40 3.48
N ALA A 44 0.77 -26.27 4.45
CA ALA A 44 -0.11 -26.48 5.61
C ALA A 44 -0.31 -25.19 6.42
N PHE A 45 0.74 -24.41 6.61
CA PHE A 45 0.66 -23.09 7.27
C PHE A 45 -0.22 -22.11 6.48
N CYS A 46 0.03 -21.96 5.18
CA CYS A 46 -0.75 -21.08 4.31
C CYS A 46 -2.23 -21.50 4.23
N LEU A 47 -2.52 -22.80 4.21
CA LEU A 47 -3.89 -23.32 4.23
C LEU A 47 -4.60 -22.97 5.55
N GLY A 48 -3.95 -23.20 6.70
CA GLY A 48 -4.49 -22.84 8.00
C GLY A 48 -4.79 -21.34 8.10
N MET A 49 -3.80 -20.51 7.76
CA MET A 49 -3.96 -19.05 7.75
C MET A 49 -5.04 -18.58 6.76
N GLY A 50 -5.11 -19.18 5.56
CA GLY A 50 -6.12 -18.86 4.55
C GLY A 50 -7.53 -19.15 5.03
N ILE A 51 -7.76 -20.31 5.68
CA ILE A 51 -9.06 -20.66 6.24
C ILE A 51 -9.46 -19.65 7.33
N LEU A 52 -8.55 -19.31 8.24
CA LEU A 52 -8.81 -18.32 9.29
C LEU A 52 -9.20 -16.96 8.70
N LEU A 53 -8.44 -16.46 7.72
CA LEU A 53 -8.72 -15.18 7.06
C LEU A 53 -10.08 -15.17 6.37
N ILE A 54 -10.46 -16.25 5.69
CA ILE A 54 -11.76 -16.35 5.01
C ILE A 54 -12.90 -16.34 6.02
N LEU A 55 -12.77 -17.05 7.14
CA LEU A 55 -13.78 -17.04 8.20
C LEU A 55 -13.94 -15.64 8.81
N SER A 56 -12.81 -14.95 9.08
CA SER A 56 -12.84 -13.57 9.56
C SER A 56 -13.50 -12.61 8.56
N ALA A 57 -13.16 -12.71 7.27
CA ALA A 57 -13.72 -11.85 6.24
C ALA A 57 -15.24 -12.04 6.09
N LYS A 58 -15.73 -13.29 6.12
CA LYS A 58 -17.16 -13.61 6.03
C LYS A 58 -17.98 -13.18 7.26
N SER A 59 -17.33 -12.97 8.41
CA SER A 59 -18.00 -12.49 9.61
C SER A 59 -18.41 -11.02 9.53
N THR A 60 -17.79 -10.24 8.63
CA THR A 60 -18.08 -8.81 8.49
C THR A 60 -19.31 -8.63 7.60
N LYS A 61 -20.28 -7.85 8.07
CA LYS A 61 -21.51 -7.53 7.33
C LYS A 61 -21.33 -6.20 6.61
N GLU A 62 -21.55 -6.20 5.29
CA GLU A 62 -21.42 -5.04 4.43
C GLU A 62 -22.69 -4.86 3.59
N ILE A 63 -23.12 -3.62 3.41
CA ILE A 63 -24.22 -3.25 2.50
C ILE A 63 -23.69 -2.16 1.56
N GLU A 64 -23.69 -2.44 0.26
CA GLU A 64 -23.32 -1.48 -0.78
C GLU A 64 -24.58 -0.96 -1.50
N ILE A 65 -24.77 0.35 -1.51
CA ILE A 65 -25.91 1.02 -2.16
C ILE A 65 -25.38 1.90 -3.28
N ASN A 66 -25.68 1.53 -4.53
CA ASN A 66 -25.35 2.36 -5.69
C ASN A 66 -26.45 3.40 -5.93
N TYR A 67 -26.10 4.67 -5.74
CA TYR A 67 -27.03 5.80 -5.84
C TYR A 67 -26.88 6.62 -7.13
N THR A 68 -26.01 6.22 -8.06
CA THR A 68 -25.66 7.00 -9.25
C THR A 68 -26.89 7.31 -10.13
N ASN A 69 -27.72 6.30 -10.42
CA ASN A 69 -28.89 6.47 -11.28
C ASN A 69 -30.07 7.11 -10.52
N THR A 70 -30.29 6.70 -9.28
CA THR A 70 -31.39 7.21 -8.45
C THR A 70 -31.24 8.70 -8.17
N CYS A 71 -30.01 9.17 -7.97
CA CYS A 71 -29.68 10.57 -7.72
C CYS A 71 -29.20 11.31 -8.97
N ALA A 72 -29.45 10.77 -10.18
CA ALA A 72 -28.93 11.34 -11.43
C ALA A 72 -29.40 12.78 -11.68
N ASN A 73 -30.59 13.16 -11.23
CA ASN A 73 -31.10 14.53 -11.36
C ASN A 73 -30.23 15.54 -10.60
N CYS A 74 -29.80 15.18 -9.38
CA CYS A 74 -28.86 16.02 -8.63
C CYS A 74 -27.49 16.05 -9.30
N ALA A 75 -27.01 14.94 -9.84
CA ALA A 75 -25.76 14.92 -10.59
C ALA A 75 -25.81 15.88 -11.80
N LYS A 76 -26.89 15.81 -12.61
CA LYS A 76 -27.12 16.72 -13.75
C LYS A 76 -27.21 18.18 -13.34
N LEU A 77 -27.84 18.49 -12.21
CA LEU A 77 -27.91 19.85 -11.70
C LEU A 77 -26.50 20.43 -11.44
N ARG A 78 -25.58 19.59 -10.95
CA ARG A 78 -24.20 19.96 -10.59
C ARG A 78 -23.22 19.99 -11.76
N GLU A 79 -23.60 19.53 -12.95
CA GLU A 79 -22.80 19.73 -14.17
C GLU A 79 -22.60 21.23 -14.48
N ASN A 80 -23.58 22.05 -14.08
CA ASN A 80 -23.50 23.49 -14.21
C ASN A 80 -23.05 24.13 -12.88
N ALA A 81 -21.83 24.69 -12.86
CA ALA A 81 -21.24 25.30 -11.68
C ALA A 81 -22.07 26.47 -11.10
N ILE A 82 -22.92 27.10 -11.91
CA ILE A 82 -23.84 28.17 -11.48
C ILE A 82 -24.85 27.66 -10.44
N ASN A 83 -25.22 26.38 -10.50
CA ASN A 83 -26.19 25.79 -9.57
C ASN A 83 -25.54 25.31 -8.25
N PHE A 84 -24.37 25.83 -7.86
CA PHE A 84 -23.67 25.42 -6.64
C PHE A 84 -24.48 25.73 -5.37
N ASP A 85 -25.22 26.83 -5.37
CA ASP A 85 -26.07 27.32 -4.28
C ASP A 85 -27.41 26.59 -4.19
N LYS A 86 -27.88 25.96 -5.27
CA LYS A 86 -29.17 25.26 -5.29
C LYS A 86 -29.11 23.97 -4.46
N GLU A 87 -30.08 23.81 -3.58
CA GLU A 87 -30.25 22.57 -2.81
C GLU A 87 -30.78 21.45 -3.70
N CYS A 88 -30.24 20.24 -3.52
CA CYS A 88 -30.75 19.03 -4.15
C CYS A 88 -30.62 17.87 -3.18
N THR A 89 -31.76 17.32 -2.76
CA THR A 89 -31.83 16.21 -1.81
C THR A 89 -32.18 14.92 -2.56
N CYS A 90 -31.41 13.87 -2.34
CA CYS A 90 -31.70 12.53 -2.81
C CYS A 90 -31.77 11.58 -1.62
N SER A 91 -32.86 10.81 -1.52
CA SER A 91 -33.06 9.83 -0.46
C SER A 91 -33.26 8.46 -1.07
N ILE A 92 -32.60 7.44 -0.53
CA ILE A 92 -32.70 6.07 -1.00
C ILE A 92 -33.12 5.19 0.17
N PRO A 93 -34.34 4.61 0.12
CA PRO A 93 -34.75 3.65 1.12
C PRO A 93 -33.94 2.37 0.95
N PHE A 94 -33.44 1.83 2.05
CA PHE A 94 -32.78 0.54 2.10
C PHE A 94 -33.17 -0.20 3.38
N TYR A 95 -33.00 -1.51 3.36
CA TYR A 95 -33.30 -2.39 4.48
C TYR A 95 -32.03 -3.11 4.93
N LEU A 96 -31.93 -3.36 6.24
CA LEU A 96 -30.88 -4.20 6.80
C LEU A 96 -31.44 -5.62 6.93
N PRO A 97 -30.92 -6.60 6.18
CA PRO A 97 -31.41 -7.97 6.25
C PRO A 97 -31.06 -8.65 7.58
N GLU A 98 -29.97 -8.22 8.23
CA GLU A 98 -29.46 -8.78 9.48
C GLU A 98 -28.93 -7.66 10.40
N THR A 99 -28.87 -7.94 11.69
CA THR A 99 -28.30 -7.01 12.67
C THR A 99 -26.79 -6.91 12.53
N MET A 100 -26.28 -5.70 12.30
CA MET A 100 -24.85 -5.42 12.30
C MET A 100 -24.35 -5.32 13.75
N HIS A 101 -23.56 -6.29 14.19
CA HIS A 101 -22.97 -6.30 15.51
C HIS A 101 -21.65 -5.50 15.54
N GLY A 102 -21.43 -4.72 16.60
CA GLY A 102 -20.21 -3.93 16.80
C GLY A 102 -20.32 -2.50 16.28
N ASN A 103 -19.17 -1.90 15.94
CA ASN A 103 -19.10 -0.52 15.46
C ASN A 103 -19.46 -0.46 13.96
N ILE A 104 -20.33 0.50 13.61
CA ILE A 104 -20.80 0.70 12.24
C ILE A 104 -20.03 1.86 11.62
N TYR A 105 -19.52 1.65 10.40
CA TYR A 105 -18.80 2.65 9.63
C TYR A 105 -19.51 2.88 8.30
N MET A 106 -19.57 4.15 7.87
CA MET A 106 -20.14 4.55 6.59
C MET A 106 -19.02 5.03 5.66
N TYR A 107 -18.98 4.49 4.46
CA TYR A 107 -18.02 4.87 3.43
C TYR A 107 -18.74 5.31 2.16
N TYR A 108 -18.12 6.23 1.41
CA TYR A 108 -18.54 6.57 0.07
C TYR A 108 -17.56 5.97 -0.94
N LYS A 109 -18.09 5.46 -2.05
CA LYS A 109 -17.31 4.80 -3.11
C LYS A 109 -17.43 5.58 -4.40
N LEU A 110 -16.30 5.94 -4.99
CA LEU A 110 -16.22 6.66 -6.26
C LEU A 110 -15.62 5.74 -7.32
N TYR A 111 -16.26 5.67 -8.48
CA TYR A 111 -15.78 4.91 -9.64
C TYR A 111 -15.30 5.86 -10.73
N GLY A 112 -14.27 5.46 -11.49
CA GLY A 112 -13.71 6.27 -12.57
C GLY A 112 -12.90 7.49 -12.11
N PHE A 113 -12.56 7.58 -10.81
CA PHE A 113 -11.81 8.69 -10.24
C PHE A 113 -10.37 8.27 -9.89
N TYR A 114 -9.39 8.73 -10.68
CA TYR A 114 -7.99 8.32 -10.59
C TYR A 114 -7.17 9.25 -9.69
N GLN A 115 -7.27 9.09 -8.37
CA GLN A 115 -6.51 9.90 -7.41
C GLN A 115 -5.00 9.60 -7.39
N ASN A 116 -4.58 8.45 -7.92
CA ASN A 116 -3.18 8.02 -7.94
C ASN A 116 -2.37 8.62 -9.12
N LEU A 117 -2.96 9.51 -9.92
CA LEU A 117 -2.27 10.19 -11.00
C LEU A 117 -1.22 11.17 -10.44
N ASN A 118 0.04 11.07 -10.86
CA ASN A 118 1.13 11.87 -10.28
C ASN A 118 0.87 13.40 -10.29
N PRO A 119 0.46 14.03 -11.42
CA PRO A 119 0.03 15.43 -11.42
C PRO A 119 -1.07 15.78 -10.40
N TYR A 120 -2.05 14.89 -10.21
CA TYR A 120 -3.12 15.08 -9.23
C TYR A 120 -2.58 15.08 -7.80
N VAL A 121 -1.71 14.13 -7.48
CA VAL A 121 -1.09 14.00 -6.15
C VAL A 121 -0.17 15.18 -5.83
N VAL A 122 0.54 15.71 -6.83
CA VAL A 122 1.50 16.82 -6.69
C VAL A 122 0.81 18.19 -6.68
N SER A 123 -0.38 18.32 -7.28
CA SER A 123 -1.15 19.58 -7.34
C SER A 123 -1.82 19.96 -6.01
N ARG A 124 -1.04 20.04 -4.93
CA ARG A 124 -1.45 20.47 -3.58
C ARG A 124 -0.31 21.18 -2.85
N SER A 125 -0.64 22.11 -1.95
CA SER A 125 0.34 22.78 -1.09
C SER A 125 0.18 22.37 0.37
N ASN A 126 1.15 21.64 0.92
CA ASN A 126 1.11 21.22 2.32
C ASN A 126 1.14 22.42 3.29
N ASN A 127 1.86 23.50 2.94
CA ASN A 127 1.89 24.71 3.75
C ASN A 127 0.51 25.36 3.82
N GLN A 128 -0.21 25.41 2.69
CA GLN A 128 -1.57 25.92 2.64
C GLN A 128 -2.53 25.06 3.48
N LEU A 129 -2.44 23.74 3.36
CA LEU A 129 -3.28 22.80 4.12
C LEU A 129 -3.01 22.86 5.63
N MET A 130 -1.79 23.25 6.04
CA MET A 130 -1.44 23.52 7.44
C MET A 130 -1.79 24.94 7.89
N GLY A 131 -2.38 25.78 7.03
CA GLY A 131 -2.73 27.16 7.34
C GLY A 131 -1.54 28.12 7.47
N ARG A 132 -0.37 27.78 6.91
CA ARG A 132 0.79 28.68 6.88
C ARG A 132 0.66 29.67 5.74
N ASP A 133 1.16 30.88 5.95
CA ASP A 133 1.22 31.89 4.89
C ASP A 133 2.03 31.37 3.70
N VAL A 134 1.34 31.22 2.58
CA VAL A 134 1.95 30.80 1.32
C VAL A 134 2.21 32.06 0.52
N LYS A 135 3.47 32.38 0.24
CA LYS A 135 3.77 33.42 -0.75
C LYS A 135 3.23 32.97 -2.10
N VAL A 136 2.18 33.63 -2.58
CA VAL A 136 1.69 33.46 -3.95
C VAL A 136 2.78 33.97 -4.87
N ARG A 137 3.58 33.05 -5.42
CA ARG A 137 4.54 33.39 -6.47
C ARG A 137 3.77 33.43 -7.78
N LEU A 138 3.21 34.60 -8.09
CA LEU A 138 2.73 34.92 -9.43
C LEU A 138 3.92 34.82 -10.38
N TYR A 139 4.10 33.67 -11.02
CA TYR A 139 4.80 33.64 -12.28
C TYR A 139 3.83 34.24 -13.29
N LEU A 140 4.02 35.53 -13.58
CA LEU A 140 3.50 36.15 -14.79
C LEU A 140 4.08 35.36 -15.97
N LEU A 141 3.21 34.65 -16.68
CA LEU A 141 3.36 34.33 -18.09
C LEU A 141 2.43 35.26 -18.86
#